data_AF-A0A5J9V1I4-F1
#
_entry.id   AF-A0A5J9V1I4-F1
#
_cell.length_a   1.000
_cell.length_b   1.000
_cell.length_c   1.000
_cell.angle_alpha   90.00
_cell.angle_beta   90.00
_cell.angle_gamma   90.00
#
_symmetry.space_group_name_H-M   'P 1'
#
loop_
_entity.id
_entity.type
_entity.pdbx_description
1 polymer ?
#
loop_
_entity_poly.entity_id
_entity_poly.type
_entity_poly.pdbx_seq_one_letter_code
_entity_poly.pdbx_strand_id
1 'polypeptide(L)'
;MASTACFVIVSKNDIPIYEAEVGSAPKKEELAYQHQFILHAALDVVQDLAWTTNAMFLKSVDRFNDLVVSVYVTAGHILPML
;
A
#
# COMPACT_ATOMS: atom_id res chain seq x y z
N MET A 1 0.63 -22.00 -4.71
CA MET A 1 0.42 -20.81 -5.58
C MET A 1 1.38 -19.74 -5.07
N ALA A 2 2.40 -19.39 -5.86
CA ALA A 2 3.35 -18.36 -5.44
C ALA A 2 2.68 -16.99 -5.62
N SER A 3 2.57 -16.21 -4.55
CA SER A 3 2.01 -14.86 -4.57
C SER A 3 3.11 -13.84 -4.34
N THR A 4 2.99 -12.68 -4.97
CA THR A 4 3.79 -11.48 -4.73
C THR A 4 2.88 -10.41 -4.16
N ALA A 5 3.37 -9.67 -3.17
CA ALA A 5 2.77 -8.48 -2.63
C ALA A 5 3.80 -7.35 -2.67
N CYS A 6 3.35 -6.11 -2.84
CA CYS A 6 4.21 -4.94 -2.84
C CYS A 6 4.05 -4.23 -1.51
N PHE A 7 5.12 -4.16 -0.72
CA PHE A 7 5.14 -3.42 0.53
C PHE A 7 5.84 -2.07 0.31
N VAL A 8 5.14 -0.98 0.58
CA VAL A 8 5.65 0.39 0.42
C VAL A 8 5.45 1.16 1.72
N ILE A 9 6.44 1.96 2.10
CA ILE A 9 6.29 2.95 3.16
C ILE A 9 6.25 4.33 2.53
N VAL A 10 5.14 5.03 2.69
CA VAL A 10 4.95 6.39 2.20
C VAL A 10 5.14 7.38 3.35
N SER A 11 5.92 8.42 3.11
CA SER A 11 6.07 9.52 4.07
C SER A 11 4.84 10.40 4.12
N LYS A 12 4.78 11.30 5.11
CA LYS A 12 3.71 12.31 5.24
C LYS A 12 3.55 13.28 4.05
N ASN A 13 4.52 13.31 3.13
CA ASN A 13 4.51 14.18 1.95
C ASN A 13 4.17 13.39 0.66
N ASP A 14 3.57 12.21 0.80
CA ASP A 14 3.22 11.29 -0.30
C ASP A 14 4.43 10.81 -1.14
N ILE A 15 5.63 10.85 -0.54
CA ILE A 15 6.87 10.34 -1.15
C ILE A 15 7.13 8.93 -0.63
N PRO A 16 7.29 7.91 -1.49
CA PRO A 16 7.71 6.57 -1.09
C PRO A 16 9.15 6.63 -0.56
N ILE A 17 9.36 6.16 0.68
CA ILE A 17 10.66 6.13 1.37
C ILE A 17 11.23 4.73 1.49
N TYR A 18 10.41 3.71 1.23
CA TYR A 18 10.82 2.31 1.18
C TYR A 18 9.89 1.54 0.26
N GLU A 19 10.45 0.64 -0.55
CA GLU A 19 9.70 -0.28 -1.41
C GLU A 19 10.34 -1.66 -1.34
N ALA A 20 9.52 -2.69 -1.19
CA ALA A 20 9.96 -4.08 -1.23
C ALA A 20 8.87 -4.98 -1.80
N GLU A 21 9.27 -5.88 -2.69
CA GLU A 21 8.41 -6.98 -3.10
C GLU A 21 8.58 -8.14 -2.12
N VAL A 22 7.45 -8.64 -1.62
CA VAL A 22 7.38 -9.73 -0.66
C VAL A 22 6.68 -10.91 -1.33
N GLY A 23 7.26 -12.09 -1.25
CA GLY A 23 6.67 -13.29 -1.86
C GLY A 23 7.69 -14.25 -2.41
N SER A 24 7.21 -15.40 -2.87
CA SER A 24 8.04 -16.48 -3.42
C SER A 24 7.99 -16.57 -4.94
N ALA A 25 7.21 -15.71 -5.61
CA ALA A 25 7.14 -15.70 -7.07
C ALA A 25 8.32 -14.92 -7.66
N PRO A 26 8.79 -15.30 -8.86
CA PRO A 26 9.87 -14.57 -9.53
C PRO A 26 9.44 -13.12 -9.77
N LYS A 27 10.34 -12.18 -9.50
CA LYS A 27 10.12 -10.75 -9.75
C LYS A 27 9.82 -10.53 -11.23
N LYS A 28 8.69 -9.87 -11.52
CA LYS A 28 8.34 -9.39 -12.86
C LYS A 28 8.23 -7.88 -12.78
N GLU A 29 9.12 -7.19 -13.47
CA GLU A 29 9.24 -5.73 -13.42
C GLU A 29 7.95 -5.01 -13.84
N GLU A 30 7.21 -5.55 -14.82
CA GLU A 30 5.91 -5.02 -15.24
C GLU A 30 4.85 -5.06 -14.12
N LEU A 31 4.86 -6.10 -13.28
CA LEU A 31 3.96 -6.19 -12.12
C LEU A 31 4.35 -5.18 -11.03
N ALA A 32 5.65 -4.92 -10.86
CA ALA A 32 6.14 -3.93 -9.90
C ALA A 32 5.60 -2.53 -10.22
N TYR A 33 5.65 -2.11 -11.49
CA TYR A 33 5.07 -0.83 -11.92
C TYR A 33 3.55 -0.76 -11.69
N GLN A 34 2.84 -1.87 -11.96
CA GLN A 34 1.41 -1.93 -11.70
C GLN A 34 1.10 -1.80 -10.21
N HIS A 35 1.85 -2.48 -9.34
CA HIS A 35 1.66 -2.37 -7.90
C HIS A 35 1.90 -0.94 -7.40
N GLN A 36 2.95 -0.27 -7.89
CA GLN A 36 3.24 1.11 -7.52
C GLN A 36 2.11 2.07 -7.93
N PHE A 37 1.56 1.89 -9.14
CA PHE A 37 0.43 2.67 -9.61
C PHE A 37 -0.82 2.48 -8.73
N ILE A 38 -1.14 1.23 -8.38
CA ILE A 38 -2.30 0.90 -7.53
C ILE A 38 -2.12 1.49 -6.13
N LEU A 39 -0.95 1.32 -5.51
CA LEU A 39 -0.66 1.85 -4.18
C LEU A 39 -0.72 3.38 -4.14
N HIS A 40 -0.23 4.05 -5.19
CA HIS A 40 -0.33 5.50 -5.29
C HIS A 40 -1.78 5.97 -5.43
N ALA A 41 -2.58 5.31 -6.26
CA ALA A 41 -4.01 5.63 -6.40
C ALA A 41 -4.80 5.41 -5.09
N ALA A 42 -4.39 4.45 -4.25
CA ALA A 42 -5.03 4.19 -2.97
C ALA A 42 -4.73 5.26 -1.89
N LEU A 43 -3.74 6.13 -2.08
CA LEU A 43 -3.40 7.18 -1.11
C LEU A 43 -4.57 8.14 -0.88
N ASP A 44 -5.29 8.52 -1.92
CA ASP A 44 -6.44 9.43 -1.83
C ASP A 44 -7.52 8.84 -0.89
N VAL A 45 -7.81 7.55 -1.03
CA VAL A 45 -8.80 6.83 -0.19
C VAL A 45 -8.33 6.73 1.25
N VAL A 46 -7.04 6.48 1.47
CA VAL A 46 -6.43 6.38 2.80
C VAL A 46 -6.49 7.71 3.53
N GLN A 47 -6.22 8.81 2.83
CA GLN A 47 -6.28 10.15 3.39
C GLN A 47 -7.70 10.43 3.91
N ASP A 48 -8.73 10.17 3.12
CA ASP A 48 -10.12 10.35 3.55
C ASP A 48 -10.48 9.45 4.74
N LEU A 49 -10.13 8.16 4.67
CA LEU A 49 -10.50 7.19 5.69
C LEU A 49 -9.80 7.44 7.03
N ALA A 50 -8.55 7.89 7.02
CA ALA A 50 -7.78 8.18 8.23
C ALA A 50 -8.42 9.24 9.13
N TRP A 51 -9.23 10.16 8.57
CA TRP A 51 -9.95 11.17 9.34
C TRP A 51 -11.27 10.67 9.94
N THR A 52 -11.73 9.47 9.55
CA THR A 52 -13.03 8.92 10.00
C THR A 52 -12.90 7.96 11.17
N THR A 53 -11.69 7.48 11.47
CA THR A 53 -11.46 6.42 12.47
C THR A 53 -10.19 6.67 13.27
N ASN A 54 -10.19 6.23 14.53
CA ASN A 54 -9.00 6.23 15.39
C ASN A 54 -8.17 4.93 15.26
N ALA A 55 -8.61 3.98 14.43
CA ALA A 55 -7.87 2.75 14.20
C ALA A 55 -6.65 3.01 13.32
N MET A 56 -5.47 2.57 13.77
CA MET A 56 -4.25 2.67 12.97
C MET A 56 -4.24 1.68 11.80
N PHE A 57 -4.88 0.52 11.93
CA PHE A 57 -4.95 -0.45 10.84
C PHE A 57 -6.31 -0.37 10.13
N LEU A 58 -6.28 0.08 8.87
CA LEU A 58 -7.47 0.33 8.06
C LEU A 58 -7.95 -0.91 7.27
N LYS A 59 -7.25 -2.05 7.42
CA LYS A 59 -7.54 -3.30 6.67
C LYS A 59 -7.58 -3.01 5.17
N SER A 60 -8.54 -3.55 4.44
CA SER A 60 -8.74 -3.35 3.01
C SER A 60 -9.27 -1.93 2.75
N VAL A 61 -8.43 -1.06 2.20
CA VAL A 61 -8.79 0.33 1.84
C VAL A 61 -9.17 0.46 0.37
N ASP A 62 -8.56 -0.34 -0.50
CA ASP A 62 -8.86 -0.36 -1.92
C ASP A 62 -8.66 -1.77 -2.49
N ARG A 63 -9.23 -2.03 -3.67
CA ARG A 63 -9.11 -3.31 -4.36
C ARG A 63 -9.04 -3.10 -5.88
N PHE A 64 -8.01 -3.67 -6.49
CA PHE A 64 -7.87 -3.74 -7.94
C PHE A 64 -7.71 -5.21 -8.39
N ASN A 65 -8.72 -5.75 -9.07
CA ASN A 65 -8.81 -7.18 -9.41
C ASN A 65 -8.69 -8.07 -8.16
N ASP A 66 -7.63 -8.89 -8.11
CA ASP A 66 -7.28 -9.76 -6.99
C ASP A 66 -6.31 -9.11 -5.99
N LEU A 67 -5.82 -7.90 -6.28
CA LEU A 67 -4.94 -7.14 -5.41
C LEU A 67 -5.78 -6.37 -4.40
N VAL A 68 -5.52 -6.59 -3.12
CA VAL A 68 -6.16 -5.91 -2.01
C VAL A 68 -5.13 -5.00 -1.37
N VAL A 69 -5.42 -3.70 -1.31
CA VAL A 69 -4.55 -2.73 -0.67
C VAL A 69 -4.91 -2.63 0.80
N SER A 70 -3.93 -2.83 1.67
CA SER A 70 -4.07 -2.65 3.10
C SER A 70 -3.11 -1.62 3.66
N VAL A 71 -3.57 -0.85 4.64
CA VAL A 71 -2.78 0.27 5.19
C VAL A 71 -2.75 0.28 6.70
N TYR A 72 -1.55 0.59 7.22
CA TYR A 72 -1.33 1.02 8.58
C TYR A 72 -1.00 2.52 8.61
N VAL A 73 -1.72 3.30 9.40
CA VAL A 73 -1.49 4.73 9.61
C VAL A 73 -0.76 4.90 10.94
N THR A 74 0.49 5.32 10.89
CA THR A 74 1.25 5.62 12.11
C THR A 74 0.87 6.99 12.68
N ALA A 75 1.17 7.23 13.96
CA ALA A 75 0.95 8.53 14.61
C ALA A 75 1.70 9.69 13.93
N GLY A 76 2.79 9.41 13.20
CA GLY A 76 3.55 10.39 12.43
C GLY A 76 3.03 10.61 11.00
N HIS A 77 1.88 10.05 10.65
CA HIS A 77 1.33 10.06 9.29
C HIS A 77 2.31 9.46 8.24
N ILE A 78 3.08 8.47 8.68
CA ILE A 78 3.85 7.57 7.80
C ILE A 78 2.95 6.36 7.54
N LEU A 79 2.85 5.96 6.28
CA LEU A 79 1.86 5.00 5.79
C LEU A 79 2.55 3.73 5.25
N PRO A 80 2.78 2.71 6.09
CA PRO A 80 3.04 1.36 5.60
C PRO A 80 1.82 0.79 4.85
N MET A 81 2.01 0.45 3.58
CA MET A 81 1.00 -0.10 2.67
C MET A 81 1.44 -1.46 2.13
N LEU A 82 0.50 -2.37 1.94
CA LEU A 82 0.70 -3.72 1.39
C LEU A 82 -0.37 -4.06 0.35
#